data_AF-A0A6V8LFP3-F1
#
_entry.id   AF-A0A6V8LFP3-F1
#
_cell.length_a   1.000
_cell.length_b   1.000
_cell.length_c   1.000
_cell.angle_alpha   90.00
_cell.angle_beta   90.00
_cell.angle_gamma   90.00
#
_symmetry.space_group_name_H-M   'P 1'
#
loop_
_entity.id
_entity.type
_entity.pdbx_description
1 polymer ?
#
loop_
_entity_poly.entity_id
_entity_poly.type
_entity_poly.pdbx_seq_one_letter_code
_entity_poly.pdbx_strand_id
1 'polypeptide(L)' 'MIDEVIGWQLQPPLIVADAGYGDAAQFRQGLDDRDLAYVVGVNGTHTAFTEHTQRTAPAIQRGGAAPTTDLP' A
#
# COMPACT_ATOMS: atom_id res chain seq x y z
N MET A 1 13.13 12.85 6.80
CA MET A 1 12.12 13.82 7.31
C MET A 1 11.46 13.33 8.59
N ILE A 2 10.62 12.29 8.62
CA ILE A 2 9.98 11.83 9.88
C ILE A 2 11.03 11.28 10.86
N ASP A 3 11.91 10.40 10.38
CA ASP A 3 12.98 9.81 11.21
C ASP A 3 13.96 10.88 11.75
N GLU A 4 14.08 12.02 11.07
CA GLU A 4 14.92 13.13 11.50
C GLU A 4 14.32 13.86 12.70
N VAL A 5 13.00 14.14 12.65
CA VAL A 5 12.25 14.72 13.78
C VAL A 5 12.27 13.77 14.99
N ILE A 6 12.10 12.48 14.76
CA ILE A 6 12.24 11.45 15.81
C ILE A 6 13.67 11.46 16.38
N GLY A 7 14.68 11.62 15.53
CA GLY A 7 16.08 11.75 15.94
C GLY A 7 16.35 12.98 16.82
N TRP A 8 15.55 14.03 16.70
CA TRP A 8 15.55 15.18 17.62
C TRP A 8 14.77 14.93 18.92
N GLN A 9 14.34 13.70 19.17
CA GLN A 9 13.55 13.28 20.32
C GLN A 9 12.17 13.96 20.39
N LEU A 10 11.63 14.37 19.23
CA LEU A 10 10.27 14.88 19.13
C LEU A 10 9.33 13.74 18.75
N GLN A 11 8.27 13.55 19.54
CA GLN A 11 7.20 12.61 19.24
C GLN A 11 5.97 13.39 18.76
N PRO A 12 5.71 13.43 17.44
CA PRO A 12 4.52 14.07 16.92
C PRO A 12 3.29 13.24 17.35
N PRO A 13 2.25 13.87 17.93
CA PRO A 13 1.03 13.16 18.32
C PRO A 13 0.20 12.72 17.11
N LEU A 14 0.42 13.33 15.94
CA LEU A 14 -0.26 13.03 14.70
C LEU A 14 0.60 13.45 13.50
N ILE A 15 0.70 12.60 12.50
CA ILE A 15 1.26 12.93 11.18
C ILE A 15 0.12 13.32 10.24
N VAL A 16 0.28 14.45 9.54
CA VAL A 16 -0.68 14.90 8.51
C VAL A 16 0.05 15.10 7.20
N ALA A 17 -0.48 14.54 6.11
CA ALA A 17 0.06 14.71 4.77
C ALA A 17 -1.04 14.74 3.70
N ASP A 18 -0.73 15.30 2.53
CA ASP A 18 -1.63 15.33 1.38
C ASP A 18 -1.67 14.00 0.60
N ALA A 19 -2.48 13.95 -0.46
CA ALA A 19 -2.69 12.77 -1.29
C ALA A 19 -1.44 12.29 -2.07
N GLY A 20 -0.47 13.17 -2.35
CA GLY A 20 0.80 12.77 -2.95
C GLY A 20 1.58 11.78 -2.09
N TYR A 21 1.46 11.89 -0.76
CA TYR A 21 1.99 10.92 0.18
C TYR A 21 1.00 9.81 0.50
N GLY A 22 -0.27 10.17 0.68
CA GLY A 22 -1.26 9.21 1.10
C GLY A 22 -1.62 8.17 0.04
N ASP A 23 -1.40 8.40 -1.26
CA ASP A 23 -1.58 7.38 -2.29
C ASP A 23 -0.45 6.32 -2.28
N ALA A 24 0.72 6.68 -1.77
CA ALA A 24 1.87 5.77 -1.65
C ALA A 24 1.66 4.77 -0.51
N ALA A 25 1.33 3.52 -0.86
CA ALA A 25 1.11 2.46 0.13
C ALA A 25 2.32 2.24 1.06
N GLN A 26 3.56 2.36 0.55
CA GLN A 26 4.76 2.22 1.37
C GLN A 26 4.91 3.35 2.39
N PHE A 27 4.43 4.56 2.07
CA PHE A 27 4.45 5.67 3.01
C PHE A 27 3.52 5.39 4.19
N ARG A 28 2.28 4.99 3.93
CA ARG A 28 1.32 4.62 4.98
C ARG A 28 1.82 3.45 5.82
N GLN A 29 2.33 2.39 5.17
CA GLN A 29 2.92 1.25 5.87
C GLN A 29 4.09 1.67 6.78
N GLY A 30 4.95 2.58 6.32
CA GLY A 30 6.06 3.08 7.12
C GLY A 30 5.60 3.85 8.38
N LEU A 31 4.42 4.48 8.36
CA LEU A 31 3.83 5.10 9.54
C LEU A 31 3.30 4.05 10.51
N ASP A 32 2.61 3.03 10.00
CA ASP A 32 2.10 1.90 10.78
C ASP A 32 3.25 1.13 11.47
N ASP A 33 4.33 0.83 10.74
CA ASP A 33 5.51 0.12 11.27
C ASP A 33 6.20 0.87 12.42
N ARG A 34 6.00 2.20 12.49
CA ARG A 34 6.55 3.09 13.53
C ARG A 34 5.54 3.39 14.64
N ASP A 35 4.34 2.80 14.59
CA ASP A 35 3.23 3.07 15.52
C ASP A 35 2.88 4.56 15.61
N LEU A 36 2.88 5.26 14.46
CA LEU A 36 2.56 6.68 14.38
C LEU A 36 1.11 6.88 13.96
N ALA A 37 0.33 7.60 14.77
CA ALA A 37 -1.00 8.05 14.37
C ALA A 37 -0.92 9.00 13.17
N TYR A 38 -1.77 8.82 12.16
CA TYR A 38 -1.78 9.68 10.97
C TYR A 38 -3.16 9.94 10.36
N VAL A 39 -3.27 11.07 9.67
CA VAL A 39 -4.35 11.38 8.72
C VAL A 39 -3.70 11.83 7.42
N VAL A 40 -3.94 11.09 6.34
CA VAL A 40 -3.43 11.45 5.02
C VAL A 40 -4.57 11.58 4.03
N GLY A 41 -4.49 12.58 3.15
CA GLY A 41 -5.37 12.63 1.98
C GLY A 41 -5.11 11.43 1.08
N VAL A 42 -6.12 10.98 0.33
CA VAL A 42 -5.96 9.98 -0.74
C VAL A 42 -6.79 10.41 -1.94
N ASN A 43 -6.42 9.95 -3.13
CA ASN A 43 -7.28 10.08 -4.30
C ASN A 43 -8.56 9.25 -4.13
N GLY A 44 -9.70 9.78 -4.61
CA GLY A 44 -11.00 9.11 -4.56
C GLY A 44 -11.11 7.82 -5.37
N THR A 45 -10.07 7.41 -6.08
CA THR A 45 -9.99 6.10 -6.75
C THR A 45 -9.58 4.95 -5.83
N HIS A 46 -9.12 5.26 -4.61
CA HIS A 46 -8.78 4.23 -3.62
C HIS A 46 -10.02 3.52 -3.08
N THR A 47 -9.91 2.20 -2.90
CA THR A 47 -10.90 1.39 -2.17
C THR A 47 -10.34 1.07 -0.79
N ALA A 48 -11.15 1.29 0.24
CA ALA A 48 -10.83 0.87 1.61
C ALA A 48 -11.48 -0.48 1.91
N PHE A 49 -10.73 -1.35 2.56
CA PHE A 49 -11.16 -2.66 3.02
C PHE A 49 -11.13 -2.69 4.54
N THR A 50 -12.02 -3.48 5.15
CA THR A 50 -11.94 -3.73 6.60
C THR A 50 -10.78 -4.67 6.92
N GLU A 51 -10.33 -4.68 8.17
CA GLU A 51 -9.21 -5.50 8.66
C GLU A 51 -9.35 -7.00 8.34
N HIS A 52 -10.59 -7.51 8.31
CA HIS A 52 -10.89 -8.93 8.06
C HIS A 52 -11.24 -9.22 6.60
N THR A 53 -10.87 -8.34 5.67
CA THR A 53 -11.14 -8.58 4.24
C THR A 53 -10.22 -9.67 3.70
N GLN A 54 -10.82 -10.72 3.15
CA GLN A 54 -10.08 -11.78 2.47
C GLN A 54 -9.89 -11.45 0.99
N ARG A 55 -8.63 -11.41 0.53
CA ARG A 55 -8.32 -11.34 -0.90
C ARG A 55 -8.73 -12.66 -1.57
N THR A 56 -9.64 -12.58 -2.54
CA THR A 56 -9.92 -13.71 -3.44
C THR A 56 -9.24 -13.48 -4.79
N ALA A 57 -8.72 -14.54 -5.38
CA ALA A 57 -8.21 -14.54 -6.74
C ALA A 57 -9.13 -15.42 -7.59
N PRO A 58 -9.41 -15.05 -8.85
CA PRO A 58 -10.17 -15.91 -9.75
C PRO A 58 -9.43 -17.23 -9.97
N ALA A 59 -10.18 -18.30 -10.23
CA ALA A 59 -9.60 -19.58 -10.59
C ALA A 59 -8.76 -19.44 -11.88
N ILE A 60 -7.51 -19.88 -11.83
CA ILE A 60 -6.64 -19.89 -13.02
C ILE A 60 -7.18 -20.94 -14.00
N GLN A 61 -7.67 -20.51 -15.17
CA GLN A 61 -7.97 -21.42 -16.27
C GLN A 61 -6.66 -21.79 -16.99
N ARG A 62 -6.07 -22.94 -16.65
CA ARG A 62 -5.05 -23.56 -17.50
C ARG A 62 -5.74 -24.32 -18.63
N GLY A 63 -5.97 -23.65 -19.76
CA GLY A 63 -6.69 -24.26 -20.90
C GLY A 63 -6.28 -23.76 -22.28
N GLY A 64 -5.22 -22.95 -22.41
CA GLY A 64 -4.68 -22.61 -23.72
C GLY A 64 -3.83 -23.76 -24.26
N ALA A 65 -4.14 -24.27 -25.45
CA ALA A 65 -3.25 -25.17 -26.16
C ALA A 65 -1.88 -24.50 -26.34
N ALA A 66 -0.79 -25.21 -26.02
CA ALA A 66 0.55 -24.71 -26.30
C ALA A 66 0.68 -24.49 -27.82
N PRO A 67 1.28 -23.36 -28.27
CA PRO A 67 1.61 -23.21 -29.68
C PRO A 67 2.58 -24.32 -30.06
N THR A 68 2.14 -25.24 -30.92
CA THR A 68 3.04 -26.22 -31.54
C THR A 68 3.94 -25.46 -32.50
N THR A 69 5.16 -25.15 -32.06
CA THR A 69 6.22 -24.71 -32.98
C THR A 69 6.65 -25.93 -33.78
N ASP A 70 6.19 -26.02 -35.01
CA ASP A 70 6.76 -26.95 -35.99
C ASP A 70 8.15 -26.41 -36.36
N LEU A 71 9.20 -27.11 -35.94
CA LEU A 71 10.57 -26.84 -36.36
C LEU A 71 10.90 -27.75 -37.55
N PRO A 72 11.68 -27.24 -38.53
CA PRO A 72 11.84 -27.82 -39.86
C PRO A 72 12.54 -29.18 -39.90
#